data_AF-A0AAE3SIL4-F1
#
_entry.id   AF-A0AAE3SIL4-F1
#
_cell.length_a   1.000
_cell.length_b   1.000
_cell.length_c   1.000
_cell.angle_alpha   90.00
_cell.angle_beta   90.00
_cell.angle_gamma   90.00
#
_symmetry.space_group_name_H-M   'P 1'
#
loop_
_entity.id
_entity.type
_entity.pdbx_description
1 polymer ?
#
loop_
_entity_poly.entity_id
_entity_poly.type
_entity_poly.pdbx_seq_one_letter_code
_entity_poly.pdbx_strand_id
1 'polypeptide(L)'
;MLCKTKYADKTGSHMVPHFLLKRIENIKGKKGRGYELGFTIQESEIKFHFGQSVLPEKLEEVIGEITDKEREENRNPHIVDHIFCSDCEKRLAVVESAYAKTITKTGTEDYESGIISSLGMLFWASIVWRMSINGKSGVILKSDQNEKLRQILDCFLPDKIENLDENGIKENGLMNSMSYKLMRLTELNDEDAKFLLFHPDFYNPLCILIGEFLLCFSLENRYDDLNTKDLFGINKMVNDSSTNTVLGNEVIKPIDRTTSKMFESNVVTRIKKEYHGKAK
;
A
#
# COMPACT_ATOMS: atom_id res chain seq x y z
N MET A 1 -6.79 -15.27 -9.08
CA MET A 1 -8.10 -14.61 -9.31
C MET A 1 -8.89 -14.55 -8.02
N LEU A 2 -9.63 -13.45 -7.80
CA LEU A 2 -10.39 -13.22 -6.57
C LEU A 2 -11.57 -14.19 -6.42
N CYS A 3 -12.56 -14.17 -7.34
CA CYS A 3 -13.78 -14.97 -7.19
C CYS A 3 -13.66 -16.45 -7.62
N LYS A 4 -12.63 -16.80 -8.40
CA LYS A 4 -12.46 -18.13 -9.03
C LYS A 4 -13.63 -18.61 -9.92
N THR A 5 -14.63 -17.77 -10.20
CA THR A 5 -15.83 -18.15 -10.99
C THR A 5 -15.85 -17.58 -12.42
N LYS A 6 -15.15 -16.47 -12.67
CA LYS A 6 -15.07 -15.81 -13.98
C LYS A 6 -13.62 -15.65 -14.40
N TYR A 7 -13.35 -15.67 -15.71
CA TYR A 7 -12.03 -15.36 -16.26
C TYR A 7 -11.65 -13.90 -16.02
N ALA A 8 -10.34 -13.64 -15.92
CA ALA A 8 -9.83 -12.29 -15.77
C ALA A 8 -9.81 -11.56 -17.11
N ASP A 9 -10.75 -10.66 -17.31
CA ASP A 9 -10.96 -9.85 -18.51
C ASP A 9 -10.49 -8.40 -18.33
N LYS A 10 -10.15 -7.98 -17.10
CA LYS A 10 -9.84 -6.59 -16.80
C LYS A 10 -8.40 -6.23 -17.13
N THR A 11 -8.22 -5.17 -17.90
CA THR A 11 -6.92 -4.52 -18.13
C THR A 11 -6.77 -3.28 -17.24
N GLY A 12 -5.52 -2.91 -16.92
CA GLY A 12 -5.19 -1.71 -16.18
C GLY A 12 -5.48 -1.78 -14.68
N SER A 13 -5.56 -2.97 -14.08
CA SER A 13 -5.82 -3.13 -12.65
C SER A 13 -4.61 -2.66 -11.84
N HIS A 14 -4.85 -1.82 -10.83
CA HIS A 14 -3.79 -1.29 -9.98
C HIS A 14 -3.59 -2.17 -8.74
N MET A 15 -2.34 -2.46 -8.38
CA MET A 15 -2.01 -3.32 -7.23
C MET A 15 -2.16 -2.59 -5.91
N VAL A 16 -1.86 -1.29 -5.93
CA VAL A 16 -2.16 -0.33 -4.88
C VAL A 16 -3.16 0.66 -5.49
N PRO A 17 -4.25 1.02 -4.79
CA PRO A 17 -5.25 1.94 -5.30
C PRO A 17 -4.63 3.19 -5.91
N HIS A 18 -5.09 3.57 -7.10
CA HIS A 18 -4.55 4.70 -7.86
C HIS A 18 -4.51 6.01 -7.03
N PHE A 19 -5.46 6.20 -6.10
CA PHE A 19 -5.49 7.41 -5.27
C PHE A 19 -4.33 7.49 -4.27
N LEU A 20 -3.74 6.36 -3.86
CA LEU A 20 -2.53 6.31 -3.05
C LEU A 20 -1.29 6.46 -3.94
N LEU A 21 -1.24 5.74 -5.07
CA LEU A 21 -0.10 5.79 -5.99
C LEU A 21 0.13 7.18 -6.56
N LYS A 22 -0.93 7.91 -6.98
CA LYS A 22 -0.79 9.27 -7.50
C LYS A 22 -0.18 10.26 -6.49
N ARG A 23 -0.21 9.93 -5.19
CA ARG A 23 0.41 10.75 -4.15
C ARG A 23 1.91 10.51 -4.09
N ILE A 24 2.37 9.32 -4.50
CA ILE A 24 3.76 8.88 -4.55
C ILE A 24 4.42 9.29 -5.87
N GLU A 25 3.74 9.03 -7.00
CA GLU A 25 4.38 9.02 -8.32
C GLU A 25 4.10 10.27 -9.15
N ASN A 26 3.09 11.10 -8.86
CA ASN A 26 2.78 12.20 -9.77
C ASN A 26 3.80 13.34 -9.73
N ILE A 27 4.14 13.88 -10.91
CA ILE A 27 4.96 15.09 -11.02
C ILE A 27 4.34 16.28 -10.28
N LYS A 28 5.19 17.12 -9.69
CA LYS A 28 4.81 18.27 -8.86
C LYS A 28 3.74 19.14 -9.53
N GLY A 29 2.69 19.45 -8.79
CA GLY A 29 1.58 20.30 -9.26
C GLY A 29 0.63 19.65 -10.25
N LYS A 30 0.83 18.39 -10.66
CA LYS A 30 -0.08 17.65 -11.54
C LYS A 30 -0.79 16.53 -10.78
N LYS A 31 -2.08 16.38 -11.06
CA LYS A 31 -2.94 15.34 -10.45
C LYS A 31 -3.64 14.56 -11.56
N GLY A 32 -3.70 13.24 -11.41
CA GLY A 32 -4.42 12.36 -12.33
C GLY A 32 -3.53 11.37 -13.05
N ARG A 33 -4.17 10.51 -13.86
CA ARG A 33 -3.52 9.47 -14.64
C ARG A 33 -2.64 10.07 -15.73
N GLY A 34 -1.53 9.42 -16.03
CA GLY A 34 -0.61 9.81 -17.10
C GLY A 34 0.46 10.81 -16.66
N TYR A 35 0.44 11.26 -15.40
CA TYR A 35 1.45 12.17 -14.85
C TYR A 35 2.42 11.49 -13.88
N GLU A 36 2.41 10.16 -13.85
CA GLU A 36 3.28 9.35 -13.00
C GLU A 36 4.74 9.52 -13.46
N LEU A 37 5.66 9.59 -12.51
CA LEU A 37 7.10 9.61 -12.70
C LEU A 37 7.69 8.93 -11.45
N GLY A 38 8.04 7.66 -11.60
CA GLY A 38 8.53 6.83 -10.51
C GLY A 38 9.79 6.08 -10.91
N PHE A 39 10.44 5.51 -9.90
CA PHE A 39 11.56 4.60 -10.09
C PHE A 39 11.43 3.41 -9.16
N THR A 40 11.87 2.25 -9.64
CA THR A 40 12.00 1.01 -8.88
C THR A 40 13.48 0.70 -8.71
N ILE A 41 13.93 0.57 -7.46
CA ILE A 41 15.28 0.13 -7.15
C ILE A 41 15.29 -1.40 -7.09
N GLN A 42 16.08 -2.05 -7.95
CA GLN A 42 16.33 -3.49 -7.97
C GLN A 42 17.81 -3.76 -7.65
N GLU A 43 18.18 -5.03 -7.44
CA GLU A 43 19.52 -5.43 -6.97
C GLU A 43 20.66 -4.94 -7.87
N SER A 44 20.45 -4.89 -9.18
CA SER A 44 21.48 -4.53 -10.16
C SER A 44 21.14 -3.31 -11.01
N GLU A 45 19.94 -2.74 -10.87
CA GLU A 45 19.46 -1.67 -11.76
C GLU A 45 18.39 -0.81 -11.10
N ILE A 46 18.29 0.42 -11.58
CA ILE A 46 17.16 1.32 -11.30
C ILE A 46 16.32 1.37 -12.56
N LYS A 47 15.03 1.04 -12.45
CA LYS A 47 14.08 1.13 -13.55
C LYS A 47 13.17 2.32 -13.36
N PHE A 48 13.05 3.16 -14.38
CA PHE A 48 12.13 4.28 -14.39
C PHE A 48 10.81 3.88 -15.03
N HIS A 49 9.72 4.47 -14.57
CA HIS A 49 8.43 4.42 -15.25
C HIS A 49 7.79 5.80 -15.24
N PHE A 50 7.12 6.14 -16.33
CA PHE A 50 6.49 7.45 -16.49
C PHE A 50 5.16 7.37 -17.23
N GLY A 51 4.27 8.31 -16.94
CA GLY A 51 2.98 8.42 -17.59
C GLY A 51 3.07 9.10 -18.95
N GLN A 52 2.10 8.82 -19.82
CA GLN A 52 2.05 9.33 -21.19
C GLN A 52 1.89 10.86 -21.28
N SER A 53 1.47 11.52 -20.20
CA SER A 53 1.27 12.97 -20.11
C SER A 53 2.46 13.70 -19.47
N VAL A 54 3.56 13.01 -19.15
CA VAL A 54 4.82 13.65 -18.74
C VAL A 54 5.52 14.20 -19.98
N LEU A 55 5.86 15.49 -19.93
CA LEU A 55 6.52 16.18 -21.04
C LEU A 55 7.96 15.65 -21.23
N PRO A 56 8.45 15.50 -22.48
CA PRO A 56 9.81 15.03 -22.75
C PRO A 56 10.89 15.83 -22.03
N GLU A 57 10.76 17.15 -21.96
CA GLU A 57 11.73 18.02 -21.29
C GLU A 57 11.83 17.70 -19.79
N LYS A 58 10.71 17.28 -19.17
CA LYS A 58 10.70 16.88 -17.75
C LYS A 58 11.31 15.50 -17.54
N LEU A 59 11.16 14.60 -18.52
CA LEU A 59 11.82 13.30 -18.51
C LEU A 59 13.33 13.47 -18.63
N GLU A 60 13.79 14.33 -19.54
CA GLU A 60 15.21 14.63 -19.73
C GLU A 60 15.84 15.27 -18.49
N GLU A 61 15.12 16.18 -17.82
CA GLU A 61 15.58 16.80 -16.56
C GLU A 61 15.82 15.77 -15.43
N VAL A 62 14.98 14.72 -15.34
CA VAL A 62 14.97 13.80 -14.20
C VAL A 62 15.72 12.49 -14.48
N ILE A 63 15.62 11.98 -15.70
CA ILE A 63 16.11 10.65 -16.11
C ILE A 63 17.25 10.78 -17.12
N GLY A 64 17.35 11.90 -17.84
CA GLY A 64 18.23 12.06 -19.00
C GLY A 64 17.54 11.69 -20.32
N GLU A 65 18.30 11.65 -21.42
CA GLU A 65 17.78 11.25 -22.72
C GLU A 65 17.20 9.83 -22.68
N ILE A 66 15.96 9.67 -23.16
CA ILE A 66 15.27 8.38 -23.24
C ILE A 66 15.16 7.97 -24.70
N THR A 67 15.58 6.76 -25.02
CA THR A 67 15.46 6.18 -26.36
C THR A 67 14.01 5.83 -26.68
N ASP A 68 13.67 5.78 -27.98
CA ASP A 68 12.33 5.34 -28.42
C ASP A 68 11.98 3.94 -27.90
N LYS A 69 12.98 3.05 -27.83
CA LYS A 69 12.84 1.69 -27.28
C LYS A 69 12.42 1.70 -25.81
N GLU A 70 13.09 2.50 -24.97
CA GLU A 70 12.74 2.64 -23.55
C GLU A 70 11.34 3.22 -23.37
N ARG A 71 10.92 4.08 -24.30
CA ARG A 71 9.56 4.63 -24.34
C ARG A 71 8.50 3.59 -24.67
N GLU A 72 8.80 2.68 -25.61
CA GLU A 72 7.90 1.58 -25.99
C GLU A 72 7.82 0.49 -24.90
N GLU A 73 8.92 0.22 -24.22
CA GLU A 73 9.04 -0.76 -23.13
C GLU A 73 8.55 -0.22 -21.77
N ASN A 74 8.31 1.09 -21.66
CA ASN A 74 7.80 1.72 -20.45
C ASN A 74 6.47 1.09 -20.02
N ARG A 75 6.47 0.48 -18.84
CA ARG A 75 5.31 -0.14 -18.20
C ARG A 75 5.30 0.28 -16.73
N ASN A 76 4.14 0.71 -16.23
CA ASN A 76 3.99 0.97 -14.80
C ASN A 76 3.97 -0.40 -14.05
N PRO A 77 4.93 -0.68 -13.15
CA PRO A 77 5.04 -1.97 -12.47
C PRO A 77 3.88 -2.26 -11.49
N HIS A 78 3.06 -1.26 -11.19
CA HIS A 78 1.90 -1.36 -10.31
C HIS A 78 0.59 -1.54 -11.07
N ILE A 79 0.62 -1.61 -12.40
CA ILE A 79 -0.53 -1.86 -13.27
C ILE A 79 -0.36 -3.23 -13.93
N VAL A 80 -1.37 -4.08 -13.81
CA VAL A 80 -1.34 -5.44 -14.35
C VAL A 80 -2.63 -5.76 -15.09
N ASP A 81 -2.50 -6.36 -16.26
CA ASP A 81 -3.62 -6.83 -17.06
C ASP A 81 -4.02 -8.26 -16.69
N HIS A 82 -5.30 -8.57 -16.85
CA HIS A 82 -5.86 -9.92 -16.74
C HIS A 82 -5.61 -10.62 -15.39
N ILE A 83 -5.64 -9.87 -14.29
CA ILE A 83 -5.57 -10.45 -12.93
C ILE A 83 -6.93 -10.55 -12.23
N PHE A 84 -7.87 -9.69 -12.62
CA PHE A 84 -9.23 -9.65 -12.10
C PHE A 84 -10.26 -9.73 -13.21
N CYS A 85 -11.44 -10.25 -12.87
CA CYS A 85 -12.60 -10.04 -13.70
C CYS A 85 -13.22 -8.67 -13.41
N SER A 86 -13.98 -8.15 -14.35
CA SER A 86 -14.65 -6.84 -14.27
C SER A 86 -15.50 -6.68 -13.00
N ASP A 87 -16.10 -7.75 -12.48
CA ASP A 87 -16.93 -7.67 -11.28
C ASP A 87 -16.10 -7.65 -9.99
N CYS A 88 -15.01 -8.40 -9.94
CA CYS A 88 -14.06 -8.32 -8.83
C CYS A 88 -13.44 -6.92 -8.73
N GLU A 89 -13.06 -6.33 -9.87
CA GLU A 89 -12.53 -4.95 -9.92
C GLU A 89 -13.56 -3.94 -9.41
N LYS A 90 -14.85 -4.08 -9.78
CA LYS A 90 -15.92 -3.20 -9.26
C LYS A 90 -16.06 -3.30 -7.75
N ARG A 91 -16.08 -4.51 -7.19
CA ARG A 91 -16.18 -4.75 -5.74
C ARG A 91 -14.99 -4.15 -4.97
N LEU A 92 -13.78 -4.27 -5.51
CA LEU A 92 -12.59 -3.58 -4.97
C LEU A 92 -12.75 -2.06 -5.04
N ALA A 93 -13.20 -1.52 -6.17
CA ALA A 93 -13.38 -0.09 -6.36
C ALA A 93 -14.40 0.53 -5.38
N VAL A 94 -15.40 -0.23 -4.91
CA VAL A 94 -16.37 0.22 -3.90
C VAL A 94 -15.68 0.55 -2.58
N VAL A 95 -14.89 -0.38 -2.03
CA VAL A 95 -14.18 -0.14 -0.76
C VAL A 95 -13.07 0.91 -0.92
N GLU A 96 -12.40 0.95 -2.07
CA GLU A 96 -11.41 1.98 -2.38
C GLU A 96 -12.02 3.37 -2.41
N SER A 97 -13.18 3.53 -3.05
CA SER A 97 -13.87 4.82 -3.16
C SER A 97 -14.39 5.30 -1.81
N ALA A 98 -14.83 4.38 -0.95
CA ALA A 98 -15.23 4.69 0.40
C ALA A 98 -14.02 5.13 1.25
N TYR A 99 -12.94 4.35 1.23
CA TYR A 99 -11.72 4.64 1.98
C TYR A 99 -11.04 5.93 1.52
N ALA A 100 -11.06 6.25 0.21
CA ALA A 100 -10.42 7.45 -0.32
C ALA A 100 -10.94 8.77 0.31
N LYS A 101 -12.16 8.76 0.87
CA LYS A 101 -12.76 9.91 1.55
C LYS A 101 -12.09 10.22 2.90
N THR A 102 -11.39 9.25 3.51
CA THR A 102 -10.72 9.43 4.82
C THR A 102 -9.41 10.20 4.71
N ILE A 103 -8.80 10.24 3.51
CA ILE A 103 -7.47 10.81 3.29
C ILE A 103 -7.38 12.28 3.69
N THR A 104 -8.46 13.05 3.56
CA THR A 104 -8.42 14.47 3.93
C THR A 104 -8.45 14.69 5.44
N LYS A 105 -8.76 13.66 6.23
CA LYS A 105 -8.83 13.75 7.69
C LYS A 105 -7.45 13.46 8.30
N THR A 106 -6.96 14.41 9.08
CA THR A 106 -5.68 14.33 9.82
C THR A 106 -5.89 14.85 11.24
N GLY A 107 -5.02 14.43 12.16
CA GLY A 107 -4.98 14.92 13.54
C GLY A 107 -3.55 15.07 14.02
N THR A 108 -3.36 15.82 15.11
CA THR A 108 -2.08 15.95 15.83
C THR A 108 -1.91 14.89 16.93
N GLU A 109 -3.01 14.22 17.28
CA GLU A 109 -3.09 13.07 18.19
C GLU A 109 -3.79 11.91 17.48
N ASP A 110 -3.82 10.73 18.10
CA ASP A 110 -4.58 9.57 17.61
C ASP A 110 -6.00 10.00 17.21
N TYR A 111 -6.40 9.71 15.97
CA TYR A 111 -7.66 10.18 15.41
C TYR A 111 -8.39 9.08 14.68
N GLU A 112 -9.72 9.08 14.77
CA GLU A 112 -10.54 8.17 13.96
C GLU A 112 -10.53 8.62 12.50
N SER A 113 -10.35 7.71 11.55
CA SER A 113 -10.32 8.03 10.12
C SER A 113 -11.69 8.40 9.55
N GLY A 114 -12.77 8.11 10.29
CA GLY A 114 -14.15 8.37 9.87
C GLY A 114 -14.81 7.20 9.14
N ILE A 115 -14.18 6.02 9.17
CA ILE A 115 -14.79 4.76 8.76
C ILE A 115 -14.76 3.75 9.90
N ILE A 116 -15.65 2.78 9.82
CA ILE A 116 -15.63 1.59 10.65
C ILE A 116 -14.40 0.72 10.33
N SER A 117 -13.85 0.05 11.34
CA SER A 117 -12.62 -0.73 11.18
C SER A 117 -12.77 -1.94 10.26
N SER A 118 -13.97 -2.52 10.13
CA SER A 118 -14.23 -3.62 9.19
C SER A 118 -14.02 -3.21 7.73
N LEU A 119 -14.44 -2.00 7.36
CA LEU A 119 -14.19 -1.41 6.04
C LEU A 119 -12.69 -1.17 5.84
N GLY A 120 -12.02 -0.59 6.84
CA GLY A 120 -10.57 -0.37 6.82
C GLY A 120 -9.79 -1.67 6.66
N MET A 121 -10.21 -2.72 7.38
CA MET A 121 -9.63 -4.06 7.28
C MET A 121 -9.76 -4.62 5.86
N LEU A 122 -10.94 -4.55 5.24
CA LEU A 122 -11.14 -5.01 3.86
C LEU A 122 -10.27 -4.21 2.87
N PHE A 123 -10.19 -2.90 3.06
CA PHE A 123 -9.35 -2.04 2.23
C PHE A 123 -7.86 -2.42 2.31
N TRP A 124 -7.29 -2.48 3.51
CA TRP A 124 -5.87 -2.81 3.69
C TRP A 124 -5.56 -4.27 3.32
N ALA A 125 -6.46 -5.20 3.65
CA ALA A 125 -6.36 -6.60 3.22
C ALA A 125 -6.32 -6.71 1.69
N SER A 126 -7.12 -5.89 0.97
CA SER A 126 -7.11 -5.87 -0.49
C SER A 126 -5.76 -5.45 -1.06
N ILE A 127 -5.08 -4.49 -0.42
CA ILE A 127 -3.78 -4.01 -0.85
C ILE A 127 -2.73 -5.09 -0.59
N VAL A 128 -2.67 -5.61 0.63
CA VAL A 128 -1.73 -6.67 1.03
C VAL A 128 -1.84 -7.88 0.11
N TRP A 129 -3.08 -8.34 -0.14
CA TRP A 129 -3.33 -9.47 -1.02
C TRP A 129 -2.90 -9.20 -2.47
N ARG A 130 -3.28 -8.05 -3.04
CA ARG A 130 -2.89 -7.64 -4.40
C ARG A 130 -1.38 -7.53 -4.57
N MET A 131 -0.72 -6.91 -3.60
CA MET A 131 0.74 -6.82 -3.55
C MET A 131 1.37 -8.20 -3.56
N SER A 132 0.82 -9.15 -2.79
CA SER A 132 1.35 -10.52 -2.75
C SER A 132 1.16 -11.29 -4.05
N ILE A 133 -0.02 -11.26 -4.66
CA ILE A 133 -0.28 -12.04 -5.88
C ILE A 133 0.42 -11.45 -7.13
N ASN A 134 0.79 -10.16 -7.09
CA ASN A 134 1.59 -9.55 -8.16
C ASN A 134 3.04 -10.09 -8.18
N GLY A 135 3.57 -10.51 -7.03
CA GLY A 135 4.92 -11.06 -6.92
C GLY A 135 6.08 -10.06 -7.13
N LYS A 136 5.80 -8.81 -7.54
CA LYS A 136 6.81 -7.77 -7.82
C LYS A 136 6.97 -6.71 -6.73
N SER A 137 6.17 -6.78 -5.66
CA SER A 137 6.10 -5.74 -4.62
C SER A 137 6.94 -6.03 -3.37
N GLY A 138 7.61 -7.19 -3.31
CA GLY A 138 8.33 -7.68 -2.13
C GLY A 138 7.44 -8.32 -1.06
N VAL A 139 6.13 -8.06 -1.05
CA VAL A 139 5.19 -8.74 -0.16
C VAL A 139 5.01 -10.19 -0.63
N ILE A 140 5.35 -11.15 0.22
CA ILE A 140 5.24 -12.58 -0.10
C ILE A 140 4.47 -13.26 1.02
N LEU A 141 3.17 -13.49 0.81
CA LEU A 141 2.34 -14.31 1.68
C LEU A 141 2.51 -15.79 1.34
N LYS A 142 2.43 -16.65 2.36
CA LYS A 142 2.30 -18.10 2.16
C LYS A 142 1.00 -18.43 1.43
N SER A 143 0.94 -19.61 0.79
CA SER A 143 -0.22 -19.99 -0.03
C SER A 143 -1.53 -20.04 0.77
N ASP A 144 -1.48 -20.50 2.02
CA ASP A 144 -2.61 -20.54 2.94
C ASP A 144 -3.07 -19.13 3.35
N GLN A 145 -2.13 -18.23 3.63
CA GLN A 145 -2.40 -16.83 3.93
C GLN A 145 -3.03 -16.09 2.73
N ASN A 146 -2.50 -16.33 1.53
CA ASN A 146 -3.05 -15.79 0.28
C ASN A 146 -4.47 -16.29 0.02
N GLU A 147 -4.73 -17.57 0.23
CA GLU A 147 -6.08 -18.13 0.07
C GLU A 147 -7.04 -17.61 1.15
N LYS A 148 -6.59 -17.47 2.41
CA LYS A 148 -7.38 -16.89 3.49
C LYS A 148 -7.82 -15.45 3.15
N LEU A 149 -6.88 -14.59 2.74
CA LEU A 149 -7.22 -13.22 2.35
C LEU A 149 -8.13 -13.18 1.11
N ARG A 150 -7.88 -14.05 0.11
CA ARG A 150 -8.76 -14.16 -1.06
C ARG A 150 -10.19 -14.50 -0.65
N GLN A 151 -10.38 -15.51 0.20
CA GLN A 151 -11.69 -15.93 0.69
C GLN A 151 -12.39 -14.80 1.44
N ILE A 152 -11.70 -14.12 2.34
CA ILE A 152 -12.23 -12.97 3.08
C ILE A 152 -12.71 -11.88 2.12
N LEU A 153 -11.86 -11.48 1.17
CA LEU A 153 -12.20 -10.44 0.20
C LEU A 153 -13.37 -10.87 -0.70
N ASP A 154 -13.38 -12.12 -1.16
CA ASP A 154 -14.43 -12.65 -2.01
C ASP A 154 -15.77 -12.84 -1.28
N CYS A 155 -15.75 -13.08 0.04
CA CYS A 155 -16.96 -13.18 0.86
C CYS A 155 -17.52 -11.80 1.24
N PHE A 156 -16.67 -10.83 1.58
CA PHE A 156 -17.11 -9.62 2.27
C PHE A 156 -16.96 -8.32 1.49
N LEU A 157 -16.27 -8.29 0.34
CA LEU A 157 -16.28 -7.10 -0.50
C LEU A 157 -17.69 -6.87 -1.06
N PRO A 158 -18.31 -5.72 -0.81
CA PRO A 158 -19.68 -5.49 -1.22
C PRO A 158 -19.74 -4.99 -2.67
N ASP A 159 -20.86 -5.26 -3.35
CA ASP A 159 -21.12 -4.70 -4.70
C ASP A 159 -21.47 -3.21 -4.66
N LYS A 160 -21.96 -2.73 -3.52
CA LYS A 160 -22.26 -1.33 -3.21
C LYS A 160 -21.96 -1.07 -1.74
N ILE A 161 -21.56 0.13 -1.37
CA ILE A 161 -21.10 0.38 0.00
C ILE A 161 -22.21 0.19 1.04
N GLU A 162 -23.46 0.44 0.66
CA GLU A 162 -24.66 0.25 1.49
C GLU A 162 -24.94 -1.23 1.80
N ASN A 163 -24.33 -2.15 1.04
CA ASN A 163 -24.47 -3.60 1.20
C ASN A 163 -23.34 -4.21 2.03
N LEU A 164 -22.52 -3.41 2.72
CA LEU A 164 -21.47 -3.93 3.59
C LEU A 164 -22.09 -4.68 4.78
N ASP A 165 -21.94 -6.01 4.79
CA ASP A 165 -22.47 -6.87 5.84
C ASP A 165 -21.56 -6.87 7.08
N GLU A 166 -21.65 -5.81 7.88
CA GLU A 166 -20.88 -5.69 9.10
C GLU A 166 -21.12 -6.81 10.11
N ASN A 167 -22.37 -7.25 10.25
CA ASN A 167 -22.73 -8.29 11.21
C ASN A 167 -22.13 -9.62 10.77
N GLY A 168 -22.28 -9.96 9.49
CA GLY A 168 -21.62 -11.12 8.89
C GLY A 168 -20.11 -11.06 9.07
N ILE A 169 -19.46 -9.90 8.88
CA ILE A 169 -18.01 -9.72 9.12
C ILE A 169 -17.62 -10.02 10.58
N LYS A 170 -18.41 -9.54 11.54
CA LYS A 170 -18.13 -9.71 12.98
C LYS A 170 -18.39 -11.13 13.47
N GLU A 171 -19.37 -11.81 12.91
CA GLU A 171 -19.83 -13.13 13.38
C GLU A 171 -19.10 -14.31 12.73
N ASN A 172 -18.62 -14.18 11.49
CA ASN A 172 -18.05 -15.31 10.74
C ASN A 172 -16.72 -15.87 11.30
N GLY A 173 -15.99 -15.09 12.10
CA GLY A 173 -14.72 -15.51 12.72
C GLY A 173 -13.46 -15.50 11.85
N LEU A 174 -13.56 -15.48 10.51
CA LEU A 174 -12.44 -15.49 9.56
C LEU A 174 -11.47 -14.33 9.76
N MET A 175 -11.99 -13.18 10.19
CA MET A 175 -11.24 -11.94 10.39
C MET A 175 -10.92 -11.65 11.87
N ASN A 176 -11.38 -12.47 12.82
CA ASN A 176 -11.21 -12.19 14.26
C ASN A 176 -9.75 -12.25 14.71
N SER A 177 -8.93 -13.04 14.02
CA SER A 177 -7.49 -13.10 14.26
C SER A 177 -6.72 -11.99 13.55
N MET A 178 -7.38 -11.14 12.76
CA MET A 178 -6.71 -10.13 11.96
C MET A 178 -6.76 -8.78 12.66
N SER A 179 -5.66 -8.06 12.58
CA SER A 179 -5.55 -6.70 13.09
C SER A 179 -4.55 -5.91 12.29
N TYR A 180 -4.58 -4.59 12.43
CA TYR A 180 -3.54 -3.74 11.89
C TYR A 180 -3.31 -2.52 12.77
N LYS A 181 -2.08 -2.05 12.77
CA LYS A 181 -1.71 -0.72 13.28
C LYS A 181 -1.49 0.18 12.08
N LEU A 182 -2.07 1.39 12.13
CA LEU A 182 -1.99 2.35 11.04
C LEU A 182 -1.45 3.67 11.57
N MET A 183 -0.42 4.15 10.92
CA MET A 183 0.19 5.43 11.24
C MET A 183 0.27 6.28 9.98
N ARG A 184 0.24 7.59 10.16
CA ARG A 184 0.29 8.54 9.05
C ARG A 184 1.34 9.60 9.28
N LEU A 185 2.28 9.72 8.35
CA LEU A 185 3.22 10.83 8.26
C LEU A 185 2.41 12.10 7.97
N THR A 186 2.29 12.95 8.99
CA THR A 186 1.58 14.23 8.89
C THR A 186 2.56 15.33 8.48
N GLU A 187 2.02 16.40 7.90
CA GLU A 187 2.81 17.58 7.51
C GLU A 187 3.87 17.31 6.42
N LEU A 188 3.63 16.31 5.56
CA LEU A 188 4.45 16.11 4.36
C LEU A 188 4.21 17.24 3.35
N ASN A 189 5.31 17.81 2.86
CA ASN A 189 5.35 18.75 1.76
C ASN A 189 5.58 18.00 0.44
N ASP A 190 5.40 18.68 -0.69
CA ASP A 190 5.63 18.12 -2.02
C ASP A 190 7.08 17.67 -2.27
N GLU A 191 8.04 18.19 -1.50
CA GLU A 191 9.47 17.82 -1.56
C GLU A 191 9.83 16.58 -0.72
N ASP A 192 8.91 16.11 0.13
CA ASP A 192 9.19 15.00 1.02
C ASP A 192 9.08 13.67 0.25
N ALA A 193 10.06 12.78 0.49
CA ALA A 193 10.14 11.51 -0.21
C ALA A 193 8.96 10.60 0.19
N LYS A 194 8.33 9.99 -0.80
CA LYS A 194 7.21 9.07 -0.61
C LYS A 194 7.59 7.71 -1.15
N PHE A 195 7.28 6.68 -0.39
CA PHE A 195 7.76 5.33 -0.68
C PHE A 195 6.59 4.37 -0.83
N LEU A 196 6.74 3.42 -1.74
CA LEU A 196 6.04 2.15 -1.69
C LEU A 196 7.07 1.08 -1.33
N LEU A 197 7.11 0.68 -0.06
CA LEU A 197 8.15 -0.18 0.48
C LEU A 197 7.56 -1.23 1.41
N PHE A 198 7.89 -2.49 1.17
CA PHE A 198 7.70 -3.56 2.14
C PHE A 198 8.99 -3.77 2.94
N HIS A 199 8.89 -3.87 4.27
CA HIS A 199 10.05 -4.17 5.10
C HIS A 199 10.36 -5.68 5.07
N PRO A 200 11.52 -6.10 4.53
CA PRO A 200 11.80 -7.52 4.25
C PRO A 200 11.87 -8.39 5.52
N ASP A 201 12.29 -7.81 6.65
CA ASP A 201 12.40 -8.58 7.90
C ASP A 201 11.05 -8.85 8.61
N PHE A 202 9.93 -8.27 8.14
CA PHE A 202 8.63 -8.32 8.82
C PHE A 202 7.59 -9.14 8.04
N TYR A 203 7.31 -10.35 8.51
CA TYR A 203 6.34 -11.27 7.90
C TYR A 203 5.06 -11.47 8.73
N ASN A 204 5.10 -11.14 10.03
CA ASN A 204 3.93 -11.10 10.91
C ASN A 204 4.22 -10.22 12.14
N PRO A 205 3.85 -8.92 12.13
CA PRO A 205 3.03 -8.25 11.13
C PRO A 205 3.83 -7.97 9.87
N LEU A 206 3.13 -7.74 8.76
CA LEU A 206 3.70 -7.19 7.53
C LEU A 206 3.81 -5.67 7.70
N CYS A 207 5.01 -5.12 7.58
CA CYS A 207 5.23 -3.68 7.67
C CYS A 207 5.40 -3.08 6.27
N ILE A 208 4.44 -2.26 5.86
CA ILE A 208 4.37 -1.67 4.52
C ILE A 208 4.24 -0.14 4.64
N LEU A 209 5.15 0.58 4.01
CA LEU A 209 5.07 2.01 3.79
C LEU A 209 4.41 2.28 2.43
N ILE A 210 3.32 3.04 2.44
CA ILE A 210 2.53 3.39 1.25
C ILE A 210 2.30 4.90 1.26
N GLY A 211 3.19 5.63 0.62
CA GLY A 211 3.20 7.09 0.58
C GLY A 211 3.36 7.67 1.98
N GLU A 212 2.28 8.21 2.51
CA GLU A 212 2.22 8.82 3.85
C GLU A 212 1.76 7.84 4.94
N PHE A 213 1.43 6.60 4.60
CA PHE A 213 0.91 5.62 5.56
C PHE A 213 1.95 4.55 5.87
N LEU A 214 2.14 4.24 7.14
CA LEU A 214 2.81 3.02 7.57
C LEU A 214 1.77 2.06 8.14
N LEU A 215 1.59 0.95 7.45
CA LEU A 215 0.71 -0.15 7.79
C LEU A 215 1.52 -1.28 8.42
N CYS A 216 1.16 -1.69 9.64
CA CYS A 216 1.62 -2.96 10.22
C CYS A 216 0.43 -3.93 10.28
N PHE A 217 0.33 -4.82 9.30
CA PHE A 217 -0.83 -5.69 9.08
C PHE A 217 -0.57 -7.11 9.59
N SER A 218 -1.42 -7.62 10.48
CA SER A 218 -1.24 -8.90 11.14
C SER A 218 -2.40 -9.84 10.83
N LEU A 219 -2.09 -11.03 10.30
CA LEU A 219 -3.09 -12.05 9.98
C LEU A 219 -3.54 -12.86 11.21
N GLU A 220 -2.76 -12.77 12.28
CA GLU A 220 -2.87 -13.59 13.50
C GLU A 220 -2.82 -12.75 14.78
N ASN A 221 -2.95 -11.42 14.66
CA ASN A 221 -2.89 -10.47 15.76
C ASN A 221 -1.60 -10.57 16.58
N ARG A 222 -0.49 -10.93 15.90
CA ARG A 222 0.85 -10.99 16.48
C ARG A 222 1.68 -9.79 16.05
N TYR A 223 2.39 -9.22 17.02
CA TYR A 223 3.22 -8.02 16.87
C TYR A 223 4.62 -8.18 17.47
N ASP A 224 5.00 -9.41 17.87
CA ASP A 224 6.24 -9.68 18.61
C ASP A 224 7.51 -9.28 17.86
N ASP A 225 7.48 -9.36 16.53
CA ASP A 225 8.57 -8.92 15.66
C ASP A 225 8.92 -7.44 15.88
N LEU A 226 7.95 -6.59 16.26
CA LEU A 226 8.19 -5.17 16.57
C LEU A 226 9.03 -4.98 17.84
N ASN A 227 9.16 -6.00 18.68
CA ASN A 227 9.99 -5.94 19.89
C ASN A 227 11.43 -6.40 19.65
N THR A 228 11.69 -7.10 18.55
CA THR A 228 12.97 -7.78 18.29
C THR A 228 13.68 -7.29 17.04
N LYS A 229 12.96 -6.70 16.09
CA LYS A 229 13.49 -6.22 14.82
C LYS A 229 13.33 -4.70 14.74
N ASP A 230 14.32 -4.01 14.16
CA ASP A 230 14.22 -2.57 13.95
C ASP A 230 13.29 -2.25 12.78
N LEU A 231 12.25 -1.45 13.05
CA LEU A 231 11.37 -0.85 12.06
C LEU A 231 11.78 0.61 11.91
N PHE A 232 13.00 0.84 11.41
CA PHE A 232 13.55 2.16 11.12
C PHE A 232 13.50 3.14 12.32
N GLY A 233 13.68 2.64 13.55
CA GLY A 233 13.72 3.45 14.77
C GLY A 233 12.36 3.91 15.32
N ILE A 234 11.23 3.44 14.78
CA ILE A 234 9.88 3.86 15.23
C ILE A 234 9.07 2.76 15.94
N ASN A 235 9.70 1.62 16.28
CA ASN A 235 9.06 0.49 16.95
C ASN A 235 8.23 0.88 18.17
N LYS A 236 8.79 1.72 19.05
CA LYS A 236 8.09 2.17 20.27
C LYS A 236 6.78 2.88 19.92
N MET A 237 6.83 3.80 18.96
CA MET A 237 5.65 4.54 18.51
C MET A 237 4.57 3.61 17.95
N VAL A 238 4.98 2.60 17.17
CA VAL A 238 4.08 1.56 16.61
C VAL A 238 3.49 0.70 17.72
N ASN A 239 4.31 0.24 18.68
CA ASN A 239 3.84 -0.56 19.81
C ASN A 239 2.81 0.21 20.64
N ASP A 240 3.06 1.50 20.89
CA ASP A 240 2.17 2.41 21.60
C ASP A 240 0.94 2.87 20.78
N SER A 241 0.78 2.43 19.53
CA SER A 241 -0.38 2.81 18.72
C SER A 241 -1.61 1.94 19.00
N SER A 242 -2.79 2.53 18.77
CA SER A 242 -4.04 1.78 18.73
C SER A 242 -3.96 0.62 17.73
N THR A 243 -4.60 -0.51 18.07
CA THR A 243 -4.68 -1.70 17.22
C THR A 243 -6.08 -1.81 16.65
N ASN A 244 -6.21 -1.68 15.34
CA ASN A 244 -7.48 -1.80 14.64
C ASN A 244 -7.82 -3.28 14.45
N THR A 245 -9.03 -3.67 14.84
CA THR A 245 -9.61 -5.00 14.60
C THR A 245 -10.83 -4.86 13.69
N VAL A 246 -11.66 -5.88 13.50
CA VAL A 246 -12.94 -5.70 12.79
C VAL A 246 -13.99 -4.91 13.58
N LEU A 247 -13.72 -4.58 14.84
CA LEU A 247 -14.61 -3.87 15.74
C LEU A 247 -14.25 -2.38 15.85
N GLY A 248 -15.26 -1.55 16.11
CA GLY A 248 -15.11 -0.12 16.34
C GLY A 248 -14.83 0.69 15.08
N ASN A 249 -14.22 1.86 15.29
CA ASN A 249 -13.76 2.77 14.25
C ASN A 249 -12.25 2.64 14.03
N GLU A 250 -11.81 2.85 12.80
CA GLU A 250 -10.37 2.83 12.49
C GLU A 250 -9.70 4.05 13.12
N VAL A 251 -8.67 3.79 13.93
CA VAL A 251 -7.81 4.79 14.56
C VAL A 251 -6.47 4.85 13.84
N ILE A 252 -5.99 6.07 13.61
CA ILE A 252 -4.73 6.38 12.96
C ILE A 252 -3.86 7.18 13.92
N LYS A 253 -2.61 6.74 14.10
CA LYS A 253 -1.60 7.47 14.86
C LYS A 253 -0.84 8.44 13.95
N PRO A 254 -0.89 9.76 14.17
CA PRO A 254 -0.07 10.68 13.40
C PRO A 254 1.41 10.55 13.79
N ILE A 255 2.28 10.74 12.80
CA ILE A 255 3.72 10.88 12.96
C ILE A 255 4.06 12.33 12.62
N ASP A 256 4.66 13.03 13.58
CA ASP A 256 5.08 14.42 13.40
C ASP A 256 6.24 14.53 12.39
N ARG A 257 6.46 15.75 11.89
CA ARG A 257 7.49 16.01 10.87
C ARG A 257 8.90 15.61 11.31
N THR A 258 9.26 15.79 12.58
CA THR A 258 10.61 15.47 13.09
C THR A 258 10.82 13.96 13.05
N THR A 259 9.84 13.21 13.56
CA THR A 259 9.87 11.74 13.51
C THR A 259 9.81 11.21 12.08
N SER A 260 9.01 11.83 11.20
CA SER A 260 8.93 11.48 9.78
C SER A 260 10.29 11.60 9.09
N LYS A 261 11.01 12.71 9.32
CA LYS A 261 12.33 12.95 8.72
C LYS A 261 13.39 11.96 9.21
N MET A 262 13.36 11.63 10.49
CA MET A 262 14.23 10.60 11.06
C MET A 262 13.93 9.23 10.40
N PHE A 263 12.65 8.87 10.30
CA PHE A 263 12.19 7.64 9.69
C PHE A 263 12.61 7.52 8.21
N GLU A 264 12.38 8.56 7.41
CA GLU A 264 12.79 8.63 6.00
C GLU A 264 14.31 8.44 5.85
N SER A 265 15.10 9.11 6.70
CA SER A 265 16.56 8.98 6.71
C SER A 265 17.02 7.54 7.02
N ASN A 266 16.36 6.89 7.98
CA ASN A 266 16.64 5.50 8.34
C ASN A 266 16.28 4.53 7.20
N VAL A 267 15.16 4.76 6.51
CA VAL A 267 14.78 4.00 5.30
C VAL A 267 15.85 4.11 4.23
N VAL A 268 16.28 5.34 3.89
CA VAL A 268 17.33 5.57 2.88
C VAL A 268 18.65 4.92 3.28
N THR A 269 19.02 5.01 4.56
CA THR A 269 20.26 4.41 5.09
C THR A 269 20.23 2.88 4.98
N ARG A 270 19.11 2.25 5.33
CA ARG A 270 18.93 0.79 5.19
C ARG A 270 19.00 0.36 3.74
N ILE A 271 18.28 1.03 2.84
CA ILE A 271 18.33 0.76 1.39
C ILE A 271 19.78 0.86 0.89
N LYS A 272 20.51 1.94 1.23
CA LYS A 272 21.92 2.08 0.85
C LYS A 272 22.77 0.91 1.34
N LYS A 273 22.59 0.46 2.59
CA LYS A 273 23.34 -0.67 3.14
C LYS A 273 23.08 -1.99 2.39
N GLU A 274 21.82 -2.29 2.10
CA GLU A 274 21.42 -3.52 1.40
C GLU A 274 21.95 -3.56 -0.05
N TYR A 275 21.94 -2.42 -0.76
CA TYR A 275 22.32 -2.37 -2.18
C TYR A 275 23.79 -1.99 -2.42
N HIS A 276 24.44 -1.19 -1.56
CA HIS A 276 25.88 -0.89 -1.71
C HIS A 276 26.77 -1.95 -1.05
N GLY A 277 26.26 -2.72 -0.07
CA GLY A 277 27.02 -3.77 0.60
C GLY A 277 27.29 -5.01 -0.26
N LYS A 278 26.57 -5.18 -1.38
CA LYS A 278 26.70 -6.30 -2.33
C LYS A 278 27.54 -5.97 -3.57
N ALA A 279 27.95 -4.71 -3.74
CA ALA A 279 28.88 -4.30 -4.79
C ALA A 279 30.33 -4.46 -4.28
N LYS A 280 30.78 -5.70 -4.10
CA LYS A 280 32.19 -6.08 -3.96
C LYS A 280 32.43 -7.44 -4.59
#